data_AF-A0A7X6YMV6-F1
#
_entry.id   AF-A0A7X6YMV6-F1
#
_cell.length_a   1.000
_cell.length_b   1.000
_cell.length_c   1.000
_cell.angle_alpha   90.00
_cell.angle_beta   90.00
_cell.angle_gamma   90.00
#
_symmetry.space_group_name_H-M   'P 1'
#
loop_
_entity.id
_entity.type
_entity.pdbx_description
1 polymer ?
#
loop_
_entity_poly.entity_id
_entity_poly.type
_entity_poly.pdbx_seq_one_letter_code
_entity_poly.pdbx_strand_id
1 'polypeptide(L)'
;LSQELVSQERKHRLLLQQEDPLALEDEVYRAYGLLKSARRISYDEAMSNLSSVRLGIATAVLDELDYQSWQQVFIECGAGSIQLRAGQELNQNQIAEQRAQFIREVFNK
;
A
#
# COMPACT_ATOMS: atom_id res chain seq x y z
N LEU A 1 1.28 15.67 -10.11
CA LEU A 1 0.04 15.42 -10.90
C LEU A 1 -0.76 16.72 -10.98
N SER A 2 -1.50 16.94 -12.07
CA SER A 2 -2.43 18.07 -12.17
C SER A 2 -3.55 17.95 -11.13
N GLN A 3 -3.95 19.05 -10.50
CA GLN A 3 -5.01 19.10 -9.47
C GLN A 3 -6.36 18.56 -9.99
N GLU A 4 -6.61 18.70 -11.29
CA GLU A 4 -7.80 18.19 -11.97
C GLU A 4 -7.89 16.66 -11.87
N LEU A 5 -6.79 15.95 -12.14
CA LEU A 5 -6.75 14.49 -12.10
C LEU A 5 -6.97 13.95 -10.68
N VAL A 6 -6.39 14.61 -9.69
CA VAL A 6 -6.56 14.25 -8.27
C VAL A 6 -8.02 14.45 -7.83
N SER A 7 -8.67 15.52 -8.30
CA SER A 7 -10.09 15.79 -8.01
C SER A 7 -11.02 14.77 -8.67
N GLN A 8 -10.75 14.42 -9.93
CA GLN A 8 -11.53 13.42 -10.67
C GLN A 8 -11.42 12.04 -10.05
N GLU A 9 -10.20 11.62 -9.68
CA GLU A 9 -9.98 10.34 -9.02
C GLU A 9 -10.67 10.28 -7.64
N ARG A 10 -10.59 11.37 -6.87
CA ARG A 10 -11.28 11.46 -5.56
C ARG A 10 -12.80 11.41 -5.72
N LYS A 11 -13.37 12.06 -6.74
CA LYS A 11 -14.80 11.98 -7.06
C LYS A 11 -15.21 10.57 -7.48
N HIS A 12 -14.42 9.92 -8.35
CA HIS A 12 -14.69 8.55 -8.77
C HIS A 12 -14.68 7.57 -7.58
N ARG A 13 -13.73 7.74 -6.65
CA ARG A 13 -13.68 6.91 -5.42
C ARG A 13 -14.86 7.15 -4.48
N LEU A 14 -15.30 8.40 -4.33
CA LEU A 14 -16.48 8.72 -3.52
C LEU A 14 -17.77 8.20 -4.15
N LEU A 15 -17.88 8.23 -5.48
CA LEU A 15 -19.02 7.66 -6.23
C LEU A 15 -19.05 6.14 -6.09
N LEU A 16 -17.91 5.46 -6.26
CA LEU A 16 -17.80 4.01 -6.04
C LEU A 16 -18.25 3.61 -4.63
N GLN A 17 -17.87 4.36 -3.60
CA GLN A 17 -18.31 4.10 -2.23
C GLN A 17 -19.84 4.25 -2.04
N GLN A 18 -20.47 5.16 -2.77
CA GLN A 18 -21.93 5.40 -2.67
C GLN A 18 -22.75 4.41 -3.50
N GLU A 19 -22.22 3.94 -4.63
CA GLU A 19 -22.93 3.04 -5.54
C GLU A 19 -22.71 1.56 -5.20
N ASP A 20 -21.51 1.17 -4.73
CA ASP A 20 -21.18 -0.21 -4.36
C ASP A 20 -20.15 -0.28 -3.20
N PRO A 21 -20.64 -0.19 -1.94
CA PRO A 21 -19.77 -0.30 -0.76
C PRO A 21 -18.98 -1.60 -0.69
N LEU A 22 -19.54 -2.71 -1.20
CA LEU A 22 -18.89 -4.01 -1.17
C LEU A 22 -17.72 -4.08 -2.17
N ALA A 23 -17.84 -3.45 -3.33
CA ALA A 23 -16.74 -3.35 -4.29
C ALA A 23 -15.55 -2.57 -3.72
N LEU A 24 -15.81 -1.46 -2.99
CA LEU A 24 -14.75 -0.74 -2.29
C LEU A 24 -14.09 -1.62 -1.22
N GLU A 25 -14.89 -2.32 -0.43
CA GLU A 25 -14.39 -3.23 0.60
C GLU A 25 -13.51 -4.33 -0.01
N ASP A 26 -13.97 -5.01 -1.06
CA ASP A 26 -13.20 -6.03 -1.76
C ASP A 26 -11.88 -5.47 -2.34
N GLU A 27 -11.90 -4.29 -2.97
CA GLU A 27 -10.68 -3.65 -3.48
C GLU A 27 -9.66 -3.41 -2.36
N VAL A 28 -10.10 -2.81 -1.25
CA VAL A 28 -9.27 -2.49 -0.08
C VAL A 28 -8.68 -3.77 0.52
N TYR A 29 -9.51 -4.79 0.77
CA TYR A 29 -9.06 -6.03 1.40
C TYR A 29 -8.18 -6.87 0.47
N ARG A 30 -8.39 -6.85 -0.86
CA ARG A 30 -7.47 -7.50 -1.81
C ARG A 30 -6.10 -6.83 -1.81
N ALA A 31 -6.05 -5.50 -1.78
CA ALA A 31 -4.80 -4.76 -1.69
C ALA A 31 -4.07 -5.04 -0.36
N TYR A 32 -4.81 -5.03 0.75
CA TYR A 32 -4.29 -5.32 2.08
C TYR A 32 -3.76 -6.77 2.18
N GLY A 33 -4.53 -7.75 1.69
CA GLY A 33 -4.13 -9.15 1.65
C GLY A 33 -2.88 -9.40 0.80
N LEU A 34 -2.76 -8.72 -0.35
CA LEU A 34 -1.55 -8.79 -1.18
C LEU A 34 -0.34 -8.27 -0.40
N LEU A 35 -0.43 -7.10 0.24
CA LEU A 35 0.67 -6.53 1.03
C LEU A 35 1.09 -7.43 2.20
N LYS A 36 0.14 -8.13 2.84
CA LYS A 36 0.43 -9.07 3.95
C LYS A 36 1.02 -10.40 3.54
N SER A 37 0.90 -10.79 2.27
CA SER A 37 1.25 -12.13 1.81
C SER A 37 2.34 -12.18 0.74
N ALA A 38 2.48 -11.13 -0.07
CA ALA A 38 3.41 -11.08 -1.20
C ALA A 38 4.83 -11.44 -0.77
N ARG A 39 5.53 -12.25 -1.56
CA ARG A 39 6.95 -12.62 -1.32
C ARG A 39 7.93 -11.77 -2.10
N ARG A 40 7.43 -11.06 -3.10
CA ARG A 40 8.16 -10.13 -3.93
C ARG A 40 7.18 -9.09 -4.44
N ILE A 41 7.53 -7.82 -4.34
CA ILE A 41 6.65 -6.72 -4.76
C ILE A 41 7.49 -5.56 -5.31
N SER A 42 7.10 -5.07 -6.48
CA SER A 42 7.75 -3.88 -7.06
C SER A 42 7.42 -2.62 -6.25
N TYR A 43 8.13 -1.52 -6.49
CA TYR A 43 7.80 -0.26 -5.83
C TYR A 43 6.43 0.27 -6.28
N ASP A 44 6.16 0.24 -7.59
CA ASP A 44 4.91 0.74 -8.16
C ASP A 44 3.70 -0.07 -7.70
N GLU A 45 3.84 -1.40 -7.64
CA GLU A 45 2.81 -2.29 -7.10
C GLU A 45 2.57 -2.03 -5.61
N ALA A 46 3.64 -1.85 -4.81
CA ALA A 46 3.51 -1.50 -3.41
C ALA A 46 2.77 -0.15 -3.23
N MET A 47 3.15 0.87 -4.01
CA MET A 47 2.50 2.20 -3.96
C MET A 47 1.02 2.16 -4.35
N SER A 48 0.69 1.39 -5.40
CA SER A 48 -0.69 1.22 -5.84
C SER A 48 -1.54 0.59 -4.73
N ASN A 49 -1.09 -0.53 -4.16
CA ASN A 49 -1.82 -1.21 -3.09
C ASN A 49 -1.87 -0.38 -1.79
N LEU A 50 -0.78 0.31 -1.42
CA LEU A 50 -0.77 1.20 -0.26
C LEU A 50 -1.74 2.37 -0.43
N SER A 51 -1.98 2.83 -1.65
CA SER A 51 -2.96 3.89 -1.92
C SER A 51 -4.39 3.40 -1.68
N SER A 52 -4.74 2.17 -2.10
CA SER A 52 -6.05 1.57 -1.80
C SER A 52 -6.21 1.29 -0.29
N VAL A 53 -5.17 0.81 0.39
CA VAL A 53 -5.19 0.64 1.85
C VAL A 53 -5.38 1.98 2.58
N ARG A 54 -4.72 3.05 2.13
CA ARG A 54 -4.89 4.39 2.71
C ARG A 54 -6.34 4.87 2.60
N LEU A 55 -6.96 4.63 1.45
CA LEU A 55 -8.37 4.93 1.25
C LEU A 55 -9.22 4.14 2.25
N GLY A 56 -8.98 2.83 2.37
CA GLY A 56 -9.68 1.97 3.33
C GLY A 56 -9.61 2.47 4.77
N ILE A 57 -8.43 2.91 5.23
CA ILE A 57 -8.25 3.55 6.54
C ILE A 57 -9.07 4.85 6.63
N ALA A 58 -8.97 5.71 5.60
CA ALA A 58 -9.66 7.00 5.59
C ALA A 58 -11.20 6.88 5.55
N THR A 59 -11.72 5.78 5.02
CA THR A 59 -13.16 5.48 4.94
C THR A 59 -13.65 4.54 6.03
N ALA A 60 -12.81 4.17 7.01
CA ALA A 60 -13.14 3.20 8.07
C ALA A 60 -13.62 1.84 7.53
N VAL A 61 -13.11 1.42 6.37
CA VAL A 61 -13.32 0.08 5.80
C VAL A 61 -12.30 -0.90 6.38
N LEU A 62 -11.11 -0.41 6.71
CA LEU A 62 -10.01 -1.20 7.27
C LEU A 62 -9.61 -0.65 8.65
N ASP A 63 -10.23 -1.18 9.70
CA ASP A 63 -9.98 -0.77 11.10
C ASP A 63 -8.84 -1.55 11.78
N GLU A 64 -8.44 -2.67 11.17
CA GLU A 64 -7.41 -3.58 11.71
C GLU A 64 -5.97 -3.13 11.47
N LEU A 65 -5.75 -2.16 10.58
CA LEU A 65 -4.44 -1.57 10.31
C LEU A 65 -4.39 -0.14 10.82
N ASP A 66 -3.48 0.14 11.74
CA ASP A 66 -3.28 1.50 12.23
C ASP A 66 -2.58 2.39 11.19
N TYR A 67 -2.90 3.68 11.20
CA TYR A 67 -2.33 4.66 10.28
C TYR A 67 -0.80 4.77 10.39
N GLN A 68 -0.23 4.53 11.57
CA GLN A 68 1.22 4.65 11.80
C GLN A 68 1.98 3.52 11.10
N SER A 69 1.48 2.29 11.16
CA SER A 69 2.00 1.13 10.42
C SER A 69 1.94 1.36 8.90
N TRP A 70 0.81 1.86 8.40
CA TRP A 70 0.70 2.26 6.99
C TRP A 70 1.71 3.35 6.61
N GLN A 71 1.82 4.40 7.43
CA GLN A 71 2.69 5.56 7.19
C GLN A 71 4.17 5.16 7.19
N GLN A 72 4.56 4.24 8.09
CA GLN A 72 5.91 3.70 8.15
C GLN A 72 6.27 2.99 6.84
N VAL A 73 5.40 2.07 6.39
CA VAL A 73 5.64 1.35 5.14
C VAL A 73 5.71 2.31 3.95
N PHE A 74 4.80 3.28 3.89
CA PHE A 74 4.75 4.29 2.83
C PHE A 74 6.09 5.05 2.69
N ILE A 75 6.72 5.41 3.81
CA ILE A 75 8.00 6.15 3.81
C ILE A 75 9.19 5.22 3.52
N GLU A 76 9.21 4.02 4.11
CA GLU A 76 10.41 3.18 4.16
C GLU A 76 10.49 2.09 3.09
N CYS A 77 9.47 1.89 2.25
CA CYS A 77 9.49 0.83 1.22
C CYS A 77 10.22 1.22 -0.09
N GLY A 78 10.74 2.45 -0.18
CA GLY A 78 11.56 2.93 -1.29
C GLY A 78 12.90 2.18 -1.40
N ALA A 79 13.47 2.12 -2.61
CA ALA A 79 14.68 1.35 -2.87
C ALA A 79 15.86 1.72 -1.95
N GLY A 80 16.13 3.02 -1.75
CA GLY A 80 17.21 3.49 -0.88
C GLY A 80 17.05 3.07 0.59
N SER A 81 15.82 3.09 1.10
CA SER A 81 15.50 2.69 2.48
C SER A 81 15.66 1.17 2.67
N ILE A 82 15.20 0.37 1.69
CA ILE A 82 15.40 -1.09 1.67
C ILE A 82 16.90 -1.43 1.56
N GLN A 83 17.61 -0.73 0.69
CA GLN A 83 19.04 -0.85 0.48
C GLN A 83 19.84 -0.54 1.76
N LEU A 84 19.45 0.51 2.48
CA LEU A 84 20.04 0.89 3.76
C LEU A 84 19.73 -0.15 4.85
N ARG A 85 18.48 -0.64 4.93
CA ARG A 85 18.06 -1.68 5.89
C ARG A 85 18.84 -2.98 5.70
N ALA A 86 19.14 -3.35 4.45
CA ALA A 86 19.85 -4.59 4.15
C ALA A 86 21.36 -4.53 4.47
N GLY A 87 21.96 -3.33 4.55
CA GLY A 87 23.38 -3.16 4.86
C GLY A 87 24.35 -3.65 3.78
N GLN A 88 23.86 -4.06 2.61
CA GLN A 88 24.65 -4.59 1.49
C GLN A 88 23.99 -4.26 0.17
N GLU A 89 24.74 -4.07 -0.91
CA GLU A 89 24.21 -3.79 -2.25
C GLU A 89 23.24 -4.87 -2.72
N LEU A 90 22.03 -4.47 -3.13
CA LEU A 90 20.98 -5.37 -3.60
C LEU A 90 20.67 -5.09 -5.07
N ASN A 91 20.43 -6.16 -5.83
CA ASN A 91 19.83 -6.02 -7.16
C ASN A 91 18.30 -5.78 -7.07
N GLN A 92 17.68 -5.44 -8.19
CA GLN A 92 16.24 -5.12 -8.23
C GLN A 92 15.32 -6.24 -7.73
N ASN A 93 15.69 -7.51 -7.96
CA ASN A 93 14.92 -8.66 -7.48
C ASN A 93 14.99 -8.77 -5.96
N GLN A 94 16.21 -8.67 -5.41
CA GLN A 94 16.45 -8.69 -3.98
C GLN A 94 15.78 -7.51 -3.27
N ILE A 95 15.80 -6.31 -3.86
CA ILE A 95 15.07 -5.15 -3.34
C ILE A 95 13.58 -5.45 -3.28
N ALA A 96 13.00 -6.06 -4.31
CA ALA A 96 11.57 -6.38 -4.33
C ALA A 96 11.19 -7.46 -3.30
N GLU A 97 12.07 -8.43 -3.05
CA GLU A 97 11.91 -9.45 -2.02
C GLU A 97 12.02 -8.86 -0.60
N GLN A 98 13.04 -8.03 -0.36
CA GLN A 98 13.24 -7.34 0.92
C GLN A 98 12.14 -6.32 1.21
N ARG A 99 11.64 -5.61 0.18
CA ARG A 99 10.47 -4.74 0.29
C ARG A 99 9.26 -5.53 0.77
N ALA A 100 8.97 -6.66 0.13
CA ALA A 100 7.86 -7.51 0.51
C ALA A 100 8.01 -8.03 1.94
N GLN A 101 9.22 -8.43 2.34
CA GLN A 101 9.51 -8.82 3.72
C GLN A 101 9.21 -7.70 4.72
N PHE A 102 9.75 -6.51 4.49
CA PHE A 102 9.53 -5.36 5.36
C PHE A 102 8.04 -5.03 5.52
N ILE A 103 7.28 -5.00 4.42
CA ILE A 103 5.83 -4.74 4.47
C ILE A 103 5.13 -5.75 5.37
N ARG A 104 5.41 -7.04 5.20
CA ARG A 104 4.81 -8.10 6.03
C ARG A 104 5.20 -8.00 7.50
N GLU A 105 6.43 -7.58 7.80
CA GLU A 105 6.89 -7.37 9.18
C GLU A 105 6.17 -6.21 9.86
N VAL A 106 5.75 -5.19 9.13
CA VAL A 106 4.98 -4.08 9.70
C VAL A 106 3.50 -4.41 9.79
N PHE A 107 2.92 -5.05 8.76
CA PHE A 107 1.46 -5.25 8.65
C PHE A 107 0.93 -6.49 9.39
N ASN A 108 1.80 -7.37 9.89
CA ASN A 108 1.41 -8.56 10.68
C ASN A 108 1.85 -8.46 12.16
N LYS A 109 2.24 -7.26 12.62
CA LYS A 109 2.43 -6.99 14.05
C LYS A 109 1.07 -6.83 14.73
#